data_AF-G2E337-F1
#
_entry.id   AF-G2E337-F1
#
_cell.length_a   1.000
_cell.length_b   1.000
_cell.length_c   1.000
_cell.angle_alpha   90.00
_cell.angle_beta   90.00
_cell.angle_gamma   90.00
#
_symmetry.space_group_name_H-M   'P 1'
#
loop_
_entity.id
_entity.type
_entity.pdbx_description
1 polymer ?
#
loop_
_entity_poly.entity_id
_entity_poly.type
_entity_poly.pdbx_seq_one_letter_code
_entity_poly.pdbx_strand_id
1 'polypeptide(L)'
;MSVKRFQRLLKIREAQENEAAVGLAGRLAELNRAELQHRQLSEYQNHYLNALVPNDVNMLKQLGLMHQQLREALQQQDLRVAAAQSQVDQAREIWLERHQASLSLDKLIEHRRRADAVRDNRNQQREQDMWATRKAFQQNPDNDM
;
A
#
# COMPACT_ATOMS: atom_id res chain seq x y z
N MET A 1 -17.05 -23.69 2.82
CA MET A 1 -17.17 -22.28 3.25
C MET A 1 -17.84 -21.46 2.16
N SER A 2 -18.78 -20.56 2.50
CA SER A 2 -19.52 -19.73 1.54
C SER A 2 -18.69 -18.53 1.05
N VAL A 3 -18.82 -18.17 -0.24
CA VAL A 3 -18.27 -16.95 -0.86
C VAL A 3 -18.57 -15.69 -0.04
N LYS A 4 -19.75 -15.63 0.60
CA LYS A 4 -20.13 -14.50 1.48
C LYS A 4 -19.20 -14.33 2.68
N ARG A 5 -18.64 -15.41 3.23
CA ARG A 5 -17.68 -15.34 4.35
C ARG A 5 -16.33 -14.80 3.88
N PHE A 6 -15.86 -15.21 2.70
CA PHE A 6 -14.63 -14.67 2.13
C PHE A 6 -14.76 -13.19 1.77
N GLN A 7 -15.90 -12.75 1.23
CA GLN A 7 -16.16 -11.32 0.97
C GLN A 7 -16.13 -10.47 2.24
N ARG A 8 -16.66 -10.98 3.36
CA ARG A 8 -16.54 -10.28 4.66
C ARG A 8 -15.09 -10.19 5.11
N LEU A 9 -14.31 -11.26 4.93
CA LEU A 9 -12.89 -11.25 5.26
C LEU A 9 -12.12 -10.29 4.35
N LEU A 10 -12.45 -10.21 3.07
CA LEU A 10 -11.85 -9.28 2.12
C LEU A 10 -12.05 -7.83 2.58
N LYS A 11 -13.26 -7.45 2.97
CA LYS A 11 -13.53 -6.10 3.51
C LYS A 11 -12.66 -5.77 4.73
N ILE A 12 -12.41 -6.74 5.61
CA ILE A 12 -11.53 -6.54 6.78
C ILE A 12 -10.08 -6.34 6.32
N ARG A 13 -9.62 -7.12 5.32
CA ARG A 13 -8.26 -7.00 4.77
C ARG A 13 -8.05 -5.68 4.03
N GLU A 14 -9.02 -5.25 3.23
CA GLU A 14 -9.00 -3.94 2.56
C GLU A 14 -8.96 -2.80 3.58
N ALA A 15 -9.70 -2.90 4.69
CA ALA A 15 -9.63 -1.91 5.76
C ALA A 15 -8.23 -1.85 6.42
N GLN A 16 -7.62 -3.01 6.67
CA GLN A 16 -6.24 -3.11 7.21
C GLN A 16 -5.19 -2.57 6.24
N GLU A 17 -5.36 -2.84 4.95
CA GLU A 17 -4.51 -2.28 3.89
C GLU A 17 -4.62 -0.76 3.82
N ASN A 18 -5.85 -0.23 3.90
CA ASN A 18 -6.08 1.20 3.91
C ASN A 18 -5.47 1.87 5.16
N GLU A 19 -5.58 1.24 6.33
CA GLU A 19 -4.93 1.71 7.55
C GLU A 19 -3.39 1.76 7.39
N ALA A 20 -2.80 0.72 6.81
CA ALA A 20 -1.37 0.69 6.50
C ALA A 20 -0.98 1.77 5.48
N ALA A 21 -1.82 2.04 4.47
CA ALA A 21 -1.60 3.08 3.47
C ALA A 21 -1.62 4.48 4.10
N VAL A 22 -2.57 4.75 5.01
CA VAL A 22 -2.61 6.00 5.78
C VAL A 22 -1.36 6.16 6.65
N GLY A 23 -0.92 5.08 7.31
CA GLY A 23 0.34 5.07 8.07
C GLY A 23 1.55 5.41 7.19
N LEU A 24 1.67 4.79 6.02
CA LEU A 24 2.73 5.05 5.05
C LEU A 24 2.70 6.51 4.56
N ALA A 25 1.52 7.06 4.25
CA ALA A 25 1.38 8.45 3.86
C ALA A 25 1.87 9.42 4.96
N GLY A 26 1.59 9.11 6.23
CA GLY A 26 2.11 9.85 7.37
C GLY A 26 3.64 9.85 7.42
N ARG A 27 4.28 8.68 7.22
CA ARG A 27 5.75 8.57 7.21
C ARG A 27 6.39 9.30 6.03
N LEU A 28 5.78 9.25 4.86
CA LEU A 28 6.24 10.03 3.70
C LEU A 28 6.16 11.54 3.97
N ALA A 29 5.11 12.00 4.64
CA ALA A 29 4.99 13.41 5.03
C ALA A 29 6.04 13.82 6.08
N GLU A 30 6.44 12.92 6.98
CA GLU A 30 7.55 13.15 7.92
C GLU A 30 8.89 13.24 7.21
N LEU A 31 9.18 12.31 6.29
CA LEU A 31 10.39 12.33 5.47
C LEU A 31 10.50 13.63 4.66
N ASN A 32 9.43 14.00 3.94
CA ASN A 32 9.40 15.24 3.15
C ASN A 32 9.68 16.49 4.01
N ARG A 33 9.16 16.52 5.25
CA ARG A 33 9.44 17.62 6.19
C ARG A 33 10.91 17.63 6.64
N ALA A 34 11.49 16.47 6.92
CA ALA A 34 12.89 16.35 7.30
C ALA A 34 13.82 16.76 6.15
N GLU A 35 13.53 16.35 4.92
CA GLU A 35 14.28 16.75 3.72
C GLU A 35 14.16 18.24 3.43
N LEU A 36 12.97 18.83 3.61
CA LEU A 36 12.77 20.27 3.45
C LEU A 36 13.63 21.06 4.44
N GLN A 37 13.65 20.66 5.72
CA GLN A 37 14.50 21.26 6.75
C GLN A 37 15.99 21.12 6.41
N HIS A 38 16.40 19.95 5.92
CA HIS A 38 17.78 19.73 5.47
C HIS A 38 18.15 20.68 4.33
N ARG A 39 17.27 20.82 3.34
CA ARG A 39 17.47 21.74 2.21
C ARG A 39 17.57 23.19 2.68
N GLN A 40 16.69 23.64 3.57
CA GLN A 40 16.73 24.99 4.13
C GLN A 40 18.04 25.27 4.88
N LEU A 41 18.54 24.32 5.68
CA LEU A 41 19.83 24.45 6.37
C LEU A 41 21.00 24.50 5.37
N SER A 42 20.95 23.68 4.31
CA SER A 42 21.98 23.65 3.26
C SER A 42 22.00 24.95 2.46
N GLU A 43 20.82 25.47 2.09
CA GLU A 43 20.67 26.75 1.43
C GLU A 43 21.20 27.88 2.32
N TYR A 44 20.86 27.88 3.61
CA TYR A 44 21.36 28.87 4.56
C TYR A 44 22.90 28.80 4.68
N GLN A 45 23.48 27.60 4.74
CA GLN A 45 24.93 27.41 4.72
C GLN A 45 25.57 28.05 3.48
N ASN A 46 25.01 27.79 2.30
CA ASN A 46 25.51 28.30 1.03
C ASN A 46 25.41 29.83 0.95
N HIS A 47 24.31 30.42 1.42
CA HIS A 47 24.19 31.87 1.47
C HIS A 47 25.27 32.49 2.36
N TYR A 48 25.56 31.83 3.49
CA TYR A 48 26.53 32.34 4.45
C TYR A 48 27.99 32.18 4.00
N LEU A 49 28.32 31.07 3.33
CA LEU A 49 29.64 30.85 2.73
C LEU A 49 29.96 31.85 1.61
N ASN A 50 28.94 32.34 0.91
CA ASN A 50 29.08 33.32 -0.16
C ASN A 50 28.96 34.77 0.33
N ALA A 51 28.74 35.01 1.62
CA ALA A 51 28.70 36.35 2.18
C ALA A 51 30.12 36.95 2.25
N LEU A 52 30.22 38.28 2.08
CA LEU A 52 31.47 39.02 2.21
C LEU A 52 32.12 38.76 3.58
N VAL A 53 33.40 38.39 3.57
CA VAL A 53 34.19 38.16 4.78
C VAL A 53 34.34 39.47 5.54
N PRO A 54 33.88 39.56 6.81
CA PRO A 54 34.03 40.75 7.62
C PRO A 54 35.51 41.03 7.94
N ASN A 55 35.87 42.32 7.97
CA ASN A 55 37.22 42.76 8.37
C ASN A 55 37.43 42.77 9.89
N ASP A 56 36.40 42.53 10.69
CA ASP A 56 36.48 42.49 12.16
C ASP A 56 36.79 41.08 12.67
N VAL A 57 37.86 40.95 13.47
CA VAL A 57 38.30 39.70 14.11
C VAL A 57 37.22 39.08 15.00
N ASN A 58 36.41 39.90 15.67
CA ASN A 58 35.31 39.38 16.51
C ASN A 58 34.21 38.77 15.65
N MET A 59 33.87 39.39 14.52
CA MET A 59 32.93 38.83 13.56
C MET A 59 33.46 37.54 12.94
N LEU A 60 34.75 37.47 12.60
CA LEU A 60 35.38 36.24 12.08
C LEU A 60 35.26 35.06 13.06
N LYS A 61 35.43 35.29 14.37
CA LYS A 61 35.22 34.25 15.40
C LYS A 61 33.77 33.80 15.47
N GLN A 62 32.82 34.73 15.40
CA GLN A 62 31.39 34.42 15.40
C GLN A 62 30.99 33.61 14.16
N LEU A 63 31.51 33.96 12.98
CA LEU A 63 31.34 33.19 11.75
C LEU A 63 31.85 31.75 11.90
N GLY A 64 33.04 31.57 12.46
CA GLY A 64 33.63 30.25 12.69
C GLY A 64 32.76 29.38 13.60
N LEU A 65 32.27 29.94 14.71
CA LEU A 65 31.35 29.25 15.62
C LEU A 65 30.04 28.87 14.91
N MET A 66 29.46 29.82 14.15
CA MET A 66 28.21 29.58 13.43
C MET A 66 28.38 28.48 12.36
N HIS A 67 29.51 28.45 11.65
CA HIS A 67 29.82 27.39 10.69
C HIS A 67 29.91 26.01 11.35
N GLN A 68 30.52 25.93 12.53
CA GLN A 68 30.58 24.69 13.28
C GLN A 68 29.18 24.24 13.71
N GLN A 69 28.39 25.14 14.28
CA GLN A 69 27.00 24.87 14.68
C GLN A 69 26.15 24.41 13.49
N LEU A 70 26.30 25.05 12.33
CA LEU A 70 25.55 24.67 11.13
C LEU A 70 25.95 23.30 10.59
N ARG A 71 27.25 22.98 10.64
CA ARG A 71 27.75 21.66 10.25
C ARG A 71 27.20 20.58 11.17
N GLU A 72 27.22 20.80 12.48
CA GLU A 72 26.66 19.88 13.47
C GLU A 72 25.14 19.72 13.27
N ALA A 73 24.42 20.82 13.01
CA ALA A 73 22.99 20.78 12.73
C ALA A 73 22.66 20.01 11.44
N LEU A 74 23.44 20.18 10.38
CA LEU A 74 23.29 19.43 9.13
C LEU A 74 23.53 17.94 9.35
N GLN A 75 24.59 17.56 10.08
CA GLN A 75 24.86 16.16 10.42
C GLN A 75 23.73 15.52 11.23
N GLN A 76 23.17 16.25 12.20
CA GLN A 76 22.00 15.77 12.95
C GLN A 76 20.77 15.65 12.05
N GLN A 77 20.59 16.55 11.09
CA GLN A 77 19.49 16.51 10.16
C GLN A 77 19.62 15.35 9.16
N ASP A 78 20.83 15.03 8.70
CA ASP A 78 21.10 13.83 7.89
C ASP A 78 20.67 12.56 8.60
N LEU A 79 21.01 12.43 9.89
CA LEU A 79 20.59 11.30 10.71
C LEU A 79 19.06 11.22 10.85
N ARG A 80 18.38 12.37 10.94
CA ARG A 80 16.91 12.43 10.99
C ARG A 80 16.28 12.03 9.66
N VAL A 81 16.83 12.47 8.53
CA VAL A 81 16.38 12.07 7.19
C VAL A 81 16.56 10.57 7.01
N ALA A 82 17.73 10.02 7.36
CA ALA A 82 17.99 8.58 7.29
C ALA A 82 17.04 7.76 8.18
N ALA A 83 16.77 8.23 9.40
CA ALA A 83 15.81 7.59 10.29
C ALA A 83 14.38 7.65 9.74
N ALA A 84 13.95 8.78 9.17
CA ALA A 84 12.64 8.92 8.54
C ALA A 84 12.50 8.03 7.30
N GLN A 85 13.56 7.92 6.49
CA GLN A 85 13.62 7.01 5.34
C GLN A 85 13.45 5.56 5.78
N SER A 86 14.18 5.13 6.81
CA SER A 86 14.04 3.78 7.38
C SER A 86 12.61 3.48 7.85
N GLN A 87 11.92 4.47 8.45
CA GLN A 87 10.51 4.33 8.84
C GLN A 87 9.56 4.24 7.64
N VAL A 88 9.83 4.97 6.55
CA VAL A 88 9.07 4.85 5.29
C VAL A 88 9.24 3.45 4.71
N ASP A 89 10.45 2.92 4.68
CA ASP A 89 10.74 1.60 4.13
C ASP A 89 10.01 0.50 4.93
N GLN A 90 10.06 0.56 6.26
CA GLN A 90 9.31 -0.36 7.13
C GLN A 90 7.78 -0.24 6.90
N ALA A 91 7.24 0.98 6.84
CA ALA A 91 5.81 1.18 6.60
C ALA A 91 5.40 0.67 5.21
N ARG A 92 6.28 0.80 4.22
CA ARG A 92 6.06 0.31 2.85
C ARG A 92 6.02 -1.21 2.80
N GLU A 93 6.93 -1.89 3.49
CA GLU A 93 6.93 -3.36 3.59
C GLU A 93 5.61 -3.86 4.21
N ILE A 94 5.17 -3.24 5.30
CA ILE A 94 3.90 -3.58 5.95
C ILE A 94 2.73 -3.39 4.98
N TRP A 95 2.66 -2.24 4.28
CA TRP A 95 1.61 -1.98 3.32
C TRP A 95 1.62 -3.01 2.17
N LEU A 96 2.78 -3.36 1.63
CA LEU A 96 2.91 -4.36 0.56
C LEU A 96 2.43 -5.73 1.02
N GLU A 97 2.76 -6.16 2.24
CA GLU A 97 2.27 -7.43 2.81
C GLU A 97 0.74 -7.43 2.90
N ARG A 98 0.14 -6.34 3.40
CA ARG A 98 -1.32 -6.22 3.49
C ARG A 98 -1.98 -6.20 2.12
N HIS A 99 -1.43 -5.46 1.17
CA HIS A 99 -1.91 -5.40 -0.20
C HIS A 99 -1.88 -6.77 -0.88
N GLN A 100 -0.77 -7.51 -0.74
CA GLN A 100 -0.64 -8.85 -1.29
C GLN A 100 -1.66 -9.82 -0.66
N ALA A 101 -1.91 -9.71 0.65
CA ALA A 101 -2.92 -10.51 1.34
C ALA A 101 -4.34 -10.22 0.81
N SER A 102 -4.72 -8.95 0.65
CA SER A 102 -6.02 -8.56 0.05
C SER A 102 -6.17 -9.14 -1.36
N LEU A 103 -5.15 -8.95 -2.21
CA LEU A 103 -5.15 -9.38 -3.61
C LEU A 103 -5.21 -10.91 -3.75
N SER A 104 -4.52 -11.64 -2.88
CA SER A 104 -4.57 -13.11 -2.85
C SER A 104 -5.97 -13.63 -2.50
N LEU A 105 -6.65 -12.96 -1.56
CA LEU A 105 -7.99 -13.35 -1.12
C LEU A 105 -9.04 -13.02 -2.17
N ASP A 106 -8.91 -11.89 -2.86
CA ASP A 106 -9.80 -11.51 -3.95
C ASP A 106 -9.73 -12.53 -5.10
N LYS A 107 -8.52 -12.92 -5.52
CA LYS A 107 -8.32 -14.00 -6.49
C LYS A 107 -8.97 -15.31 -6.07
N LEU A 108 -8.85 -15.68 -4.78
CA LEU A 108 -9.49 -16.89 -4.25
C LEU A 108 -11.02 -16.82 -4.34
N ILE A 109 -11.59 -15.66 -4.04
CA ILE A 109 -13.04 -15.41 -4.18
C ILE A 109 -13.47 -15.55 -5.63
N GLU A 110 -12.71 -14.98 -6.56
CA GLU A 110 -12.97 -15.07 -7.98
C GLU A 110 -12.96 -16.52 -8.47
N HIS A 111 -11.90 -17.28 -8.15
CA HIS A 111 -11.82 -18.70 -8.47
C HIS A 111 -12.99 -19.49 -7.91
N ARG A 112 -13.40 -19.19 -6.68
CA ARG A 112 -14.55 -19.87 -6.05
C ARG A 112 -15.86 -19.54 -6.76
N ARG A 113 -16.09 -18.28 -7.11
CA ARG A 113 -17.28 -17.87 -7.88
C ARG A 113 -17.35 -18.58 -9.23
N ARG A 114 -16.22 -18.68 -9.95
CA ARG A 114 -16.14 -19.41 -11.22
C ARG A 114 -16.46 -20.90 -11.05
N ALA A 115 -15.92 -21.53 -10.00
CA ALA A 115 -16.18 -22.94 -9.71
C ALA A 115 -17.66 -23.20 -9.35
N ASP A 116 -18.25 -22.34 -8.53
CA ASP A 116 -19.67 -22.44 -8.16
C ASP A 116 -20.56 -22.24 -9.41
N ALA A 117 -20.26 -21.27 -10.29
CA ALA A 117 -20.99 -21.05 -11.54
C ALA A 117 -20.94 -22.25 -12.50
N VAL A 118 -19.78 -22.91 -12.64
CA VAL A 118 -19.64 -24.13 -13.46
C VAL A 118 -20.47 -25.27 -12.89
N ARG A 119 -20.50 -25.41 -11.56
CA ARG A 119 -21.31 -26.44 -10.89
C ARG A 119 -22.80 -26.19 -11.08
N ASP A 120 -23.24 -24.94 -10.92
CA ASP A 120 -24.65 -24.57 -11.10
C ASP A 120 -25.11 -24.78 -12.54
N ASN A 121 -24.28 -24.43 -13.54
CA ASN A 121 -24.56 -24.70 -14.94
C ASN A 121 -24.72 -26.21 -15.21
N ARG A 122 -23.82 -27.05 -14.70
CA ARG A 122 -23.93 -28.51 -14.83
C ARG A 122 -25.20 -29.07 -14.17
N ASN A 123 -25.61 -28.51 -13.04
CA ASN A 123 -26.85 -28.92 -12.37
C ASN A 123 -28.08 -28.54 -13.20
N GLN A 124 -28.13 -27.30 -13.71
CA GLN A 124 -29.21 -26.82 -14.59
C GLN A 124 -29.30 -27.66 -15.87
N GLN A 125 -28.17 -27.98 -16.49
CA GLN A 125 -28.14 -28.84 -17.67
C GLN A 125 -28.73 -30.23 -17.36
N ARG A 126 -28.32 -30.86 -16.26
CA ARG A 126 -28.88 -32.16 -15.82
C ARG A 126 -30.39 -32.09 -15.56
N GLU A 127 -30.86 -31.02 -14.94
CA GLU A 127 -32.29 -30.81 -14.69
C GLU A 127 -33.08 -30.67 -15.99
N GLN A 128 -32.55 -29.91 -16.96
CA GLN A 128 -33.14 -29.76 -18.29
C GLN A 128 -33.16 -31.09 -19.05
N ASP A 129 -32.07 -31.85 -19.02
CA ASP A 129 -31.96 -33.16 -19.67
C ASP A 129 -32.95 -34.17 -19.05
N MET A 130 -33.05 -34.21 -17.72
CA MET A 130 -34.03 -35.06 -17.01
C MET A 130 -35.47 -34.66 -17.34
N TRP A 131 -35.77 -33.37 -17.42
CA TRP A 131 -37.09 -32.89 -17.79
C TRP A 131 -37.43 -33.23 -19.25
N ALA A 132 -36.50 -33.01 -20.18
CA ALA A 132 -36.66 -33.38 -21.58
C ALA A 132 -36.91 -34.88 -21.75
N THR A 133 -36.14 -35.70 -21.03
CA THR A 133 -36.31 -37.16 -21.00
C THR A 133 -37.70 -37.55 -20.48
N ARG A 134 -38.14 -37.00 -19.34
CA ARG A 134 -39.49 -37.26 -18.80
C ARG A 134 -40.59 -36.87 -19.78
N LYS A 135 -40.45 -35.72 -20.46
CA LYS A 135 -41.42 -35.26 -21.45
C LYS A 135 -41.46 -36.17 -22.68
N ALA A 136 -40.31 -36.65 -23.15
CA ALA A 136 -40.23 -37.60 -24.27
C ALA A 136 -40.95 -38.92 -23.94
N PHE A 137 -40.74 -39.47 -22.74
CA PHE A 137 -41.46 -40.66 -22.27
C PHE A 137 -42.98 -40.43 -22.13
N GLN A 138 -43.43 -39.23 -21.78
CA GLN A 138 -44.86 -38.89 -21.71
C GLN A 138 -45.51 -38.67 -23.09
N GLN A 139 -44.73 -38.29 -24.11
CA GLN A 139 -45.22 -38.07 -25.46
C GLN A 139 -45.25 -39.35 -26.32
N ASN A 140 -44.52 -40.40 -25.92
CA ASN A 140 -44.57 -41.73 -26.51
C ASN A 140 -45.17 -42.78 -25.53
N PRO A 141 -46.45 -42.67 -25.11
CA PRO A 141 -47.09 -43.74 -24.35
C PRO A 141 -47.47 -44.95 -25.22
N ASP A 142 -47.55 -44.80 -26.56
CA ASP A 142 -48.11 -45.80 -27.49
C ASP A 142 -47.06 -46.53 -28.36
N ASN A 143 -45.78 -46.55 -27.98
CA ASN A 143 -44.75 -47.28 -28.74
C ASN A 143 -44.34 -48.64 -28.13
N ASP A 144 -45.14 -49.13 -27.17
CA ASP A 144 -45.10 -50.51 -26.67
C ASP A 144 -46.51 -51.13 -26.77
N MET A 145 -46.96 -51.38 -28.02
CA MET A 145 -47.95 -52.37 -28.48
C MET A 145 -47.77 -52.53 -30.00
#